data_AF-A0A9X5HDU9-F1
#
_entry.id   AF-A0A9X5HDU9-F1
#
_cell.length_a   1.000
_cell.length_b   1.000
_cell.length_c   1.000
_cell.angle_alpha   90.00
_cell.angle_beta   90.00
_cell.angle_gamma   90.00
#
_symmetry.space_group_name_H-M   'P 1'
#
loop_
_entity.id
_entity.type
_entity.pdbx_description
1 polymer ?
#
loop_
_entity_poly.entity_id
_entity_poly.type
_entity_poly.pdbx_seq_one_letter_code
_entity_poly.pdbx_strand_id
1 'polypeptide(L)'
;MADAAARLAAAGGRVVVRIVQRRGVSGGGARKMSLPYSSRTLLSQGKARQVADVADLVDADAVVFTNPLTKHQRRTLTAMFGRPAVSVTDELFNSD
;
A
#
# COMPACT_ATOMS: atom_id res chain seq x y z
N MET A 1 9.74 -3.09 -7.80
CA MET A 1 9.34 -1.65 -7.86
C MET A 1 9.01 -1.19 -9.28
N ALA A 2 9.94 -1.28 -10.24
CA ALA A 2 9.62 -1.07 -11.66
C ALA A 2 8.51 -2.03 -12.14
N ASP A 3 8.56 -3.26 -11.63
CA ASP A 3 7.55 -4.29 -11.87
C ASP A 3 6.11 -3.87 -11.52
N ALA A 4 5.86 -3.28 -10.34
CA ALA A 4 4.50 -2.98 -9.90
C ALA A 4 3.80 -1.92 -10.77
N ALA A 5 4.51 -0.84 -11.12
CA ALA A 5 3.94 0.20 -11.98
C ALA A 5 3.72 -0.32 -13.41
N ALA A 6 4.66 -1.11 -13.94
CA ALA A 6 4.53 -1.74 -15.25
C ALA A 6 3.35 -2.72 -15.29
N ARG A 7 3.17 -3.54 -14.25
CA ARG A 7 2.03 -4.47 -14.12
C ARG A 7 0.70 -3.74 -14.04
N LEU A 8 0.63 -2.66 -13.28
CA LEU A 8 -0.57 -1.81 -13.22
C LEU A 8 -0.88 -1.20 -14.59
N ALA A 9 0.13 -0.68 -15.29
CA ALA A 9 -0.04 -0.15 -16.64
C ALA A 9 -0.49 -1.23 -17.65
N ALA A 10 0.07 -2.44 -17.56
CA ALA A 10 -0.29 -3.57 -18.40
C ALA A 10 -1.77 -4.00 -18.22
N ALA A 11 -2.37 -3.75 -17.06
CA ALA A 11 -3.79 -3.97 -16.81
C ALA A 11 -4.67 -2.73 -17.00
N GLY A 12 -4.15 -1.68 -17.66
CA GLY A 12 -4.90 -0.45 -17.95
C GLY A 12 -4.97 0.56 -16.80
N GLY A 13 -4.28 0.30 -15.68
CA GLY A 13 -4.19 1.23 -14.57
C GLY A 13 -3.15 2.33 -14.79
N ARG A 14 -3.35 3.50 -14.17
CA ARG A 14 -2.39 4.62 -14.19
C ARG A 14 -1.89 4.92 -12.80
N VAL A 15 -0.57 4.86 -12.60
CA VAL A 15 0.05 5.26 -11.32
C VAL A 15 0.14 6.78 -11.26
N VAL A 16 -0.72 7.39 -10.43
CA VAL A 16 -0.78 8.85 -10.26
C VAL A 16 0.25 9.39 -9.25
N VAL A 17 0.52 8.63 -8.18
CA VAL A 17 1.49 8.99 -7.14
C VAL A 17 2.18 7.74 -6.59
N ARG A 18 3.45 7.88 -6.20
CA ARG A 18 4.21 6.84 -5.51
C ARG A 18 4.64 7.30 -4.12
N ILE A 19 4.31 6.49 -3.11
CA ILE A 19 4.66 6.74 -1.71
C ILE A 19 5.53 5.61 -1.18
N VAL A 20 6.61 5.95 -0.47
CA VAL A 20 7.53 4.97 0.14
C VAL A 20 7.64 5.22 1.64
N GLN A 21 7.47 4.17 2.44
CA GLN A 21 7.78 4.14 3.87
C GLN A 21 9.12 3.43 4.07
N ARG A 22 10.17 4.19 4.42
CA ARG A 22 11.49 3.62 4.76
C ARG A 22 11.53 3.23 6.24
N ARG A 23 12.39 2.27 6.61
CA ARG A 23 12.70 1.90 8.00
C ARG A 23 14.18 2.14 8.29
N GLY A 24 14.45 2.78 9.43
CA GLY A 24 15.80 3.03 9.91
C GLY A 24 16.46 1.74 10.41
N VAL A 25 17.79 1.68 10.31
CA VAL A 25 18.61 0.50 10.58
C VAL A 25 19.30 0.53 11.95
N SER A 26 18.70 1.20 12.95
CA SER A 26 19.21 1.12 14.33
C SER A 26 19.22 -0.34 14.81
N GLY A 27 19.94 -0.65 15.90
CA GLY A 27 19.99 -2.03 16.42
C GLY A 27 18.60 -2.65 16.72
N GLY A 28 17.58 -1.83 16.98
CA GLY A 28 16.18 -2.27 17.06
C GLY A 28 15.45 -2.28 15.71
N GLY A 29 15.78 -1.36 14.80
CA GLY A 29 15.20 -1.26 13.46
C GLY A 29 15.62 -2.39 12.52
N ALA A 30 16.90 -2.79 12.55
CA ALA A 30 17.43 -3.89 11.75
C ALA A 30 16.71 -5.22 12.03
N ARG A 31 16.40 -5.50 13.30
CA ARG A 31 15.64 -6.70 13.71
C ARG A 31 14.18 -6.69 13.29
N LYS A 32 13.63 -5.55 12.87
CA LYS A 32 12.21 -5.35 12.52
C LYS A 32 12.00 -5.13 11.02
N MET A 33 13.02 -5.39 10.19
CA MET A 33 12.97 -5.08 8.75
C MET A 33 11.90 -5.87 7.99
N SER A 34 11.61 -7.11 8.41
CA SER A 34 10.53 -7.93 7.85
C SER A 34 9.16 -7.68 8.48
N LEU A 35 9.11 -6.91 9.58
CA LEU A 35 7.88 -6.69 10.32
C LEU A 35 7.12 -5.46 9.83
N PRO A 36 5.78 -5.50 9.84
CA PRO A 36 4.98 -4.30 9.60
C PRO A 36 5.30 -3.22 10.64
N TYR A 37 5.08 -1.96 10.27
CA TYR A 37 5.07 -0.87 11.24
C TYR A 37 3.86 -0.96 12.18
N SER A 38 2.76 -1.48 11.65
CA SER A 38 1.53 -1.73 12.38
C SER A 38 0.89 -3.00 11.85
N SER A 39 0.51 -3.91 12.73
CA SER A 39 -0.27 -5.11 12.36
C SER A 39 -1.58 -4.75 11.64
N ARG A 40 -2.14 -3.57 11.93
CA ARG A 40 -3.42 -3.08 11.37
C ARG A 40 -3.30 -2.46 9.98
N THR A 41 -2.17 -1.83 9.65
CA THR A 41 -2.07 -0.96 8.46
C THR A 41 -0.83 -1.22 7.61
N LEU A 42 0.07 -2.13 8.01
CA LEU A 42 1.42 -2.34 7.46
C LEU A 42 2.36 -1.12 7.63
N LEU A 43 1.83 0.09 7.52
CA LEU A 43 2.46 1.39 7.64
C LEU A 43 2.43 1.90 9.09
N SER A 44 3.17 2.98 9.34
CA SER A 44 2.92 3.77 10.55
C SER A 44 1.56 4.48 10.43
N GLN A 45 0.92 4.80 11.56
CA GLN A 45 -0.35 5.53 11.55
C GLN A 45 -0.25 6.90 10.85
N GLY A 46 0.84 7.64 11.09
CA GLY A 46 1.08 8.92 10.41
C GLY A 46 1.21 8.78 8.90
N LYS A 47 1.89 7.73 8.43
CA LYS A 47 1.99 7.44 7.00
C LYS A 47 0.65 7.01 6.39
N ALA A 48 -0.13 6.20 7.11
CA ALA A 48 -1.46 5.82 6.64
C ALA A 48 -2.36 7.05 6.44
N ARG A 49 -2.34 8.02 7.37
CA ARG A 49 -3.07 9.30 7.18
C ARG A 49 -2.56 10.08 5.97
N GLN A 50 -1.24 10.24 5.84
CA GLN A 50 -0.65 10.91 4.67
C GLN A 50 -1.07 10.26 3.34
N VAL A 51 -1.17 8.92 3.30
CA VAL A 51 -1.63 8.20 2.10
C VAL A 51 -3.09 8.52 1.80
N ALA A 52 -3.95 8.58 2.82
CA ALA A 52 -5.35 8.99 2.66
C ALA A 52 -5.45 10.40 2.08
N ASP A 53 -4.76 11.38 2.69
CA ASP A 53 -4.78 12.78 2.26
C ASP A 53 -4.30 12.94 0.82
N VAL A 54 -3.23 12.24 0.44
CA VAL A 54 -2.70 12.27 -0.93
C VAL A 54 -3.66 11.60 -1.91
N ALA A 55 -4.27 10.49 -1.53
CA ALA A 55 -5.22 9.78 -2.38
C ALA A 55 -6.49 10.62 -2.62
N ASP A 56 -6.93 11.41 -1.64
CA ASP A 56 -8.01 12.38 -1.80
C ASP A 56 -7.58 13.53 -2.74
N LEU A 57 -6.38 14.08 -2.54
CA LEU A 57 -5.87 15.20 -3.31
C LEU A 57 -5.76 14.91 -4.82
N VAL A 58 -5.38 13.67 -5.18
CA VAL A 58 -5.17 13.27 -6.58
C VAL A 58 -6.34 12.48 -7.16
N ASP A 59 -7.45 12.39 -6.41
CA ASP A 59 -8.63 11.61 -6.77
C ASP A 59 -8.28 10.19 -7.21
N ALA A 60 -7.50 9.49 -6.38
CA ALA A 60 -7.09 8.13 -6.68
C ALA A 60 -8.26 7.14 -6.46
N ASP A 61 -8.50 6.28 -7.44
CA ASP A 61 -9.52 5.22 -7.34
C ASP A 61 -9.17 4.15 -6.30
N ALA A 62 -7.88 3.88 -6.11
CA ALA A 62 -7.40 2.82 -5.21
C ALA A 62 -5.99 3.10 -4.70
N VAL A 63 -5.66 2.50 -3.55
CA VAL A 63 -4.31 2.47 -3.00
C VAL A 63 -3.73 1.07 -3.17
N VAL A 64 -2.66 0.98 -3.95
CA VAL A 64 -2.01 -0.29 -4.29
C VAL A 64 -0.72 -0.49 -3.48
N PHE A 65 -0.62 -1.62 -2.78
CA PHE A 65 0.53 -2.03 -1.99
C PHE A 65 1.35 -3.06 -2.73
N THR A 66 2.67 -2.86 -2.78
CA THR A 66 3.61 -3.84 -3.34
C THR A 66 3.85 -5.04 -2.43
N ASN A 67 3.55 -4.89 -1.14
CA ASN A 67 3.63 -5.96 -0.16
C ASN A 67 2.24 -6.57 0.03
N PRO A 68 2.13 -7.90 0.19
CA PRO A 68 0.84 -8.53 0.48
C PRO A 68 0.22 -7.97 1.75
N LEU A 69 -1.06 -7.61 1.65
CA LEU A 69 -1.91 -7.25 2.77
C LEU A 69 -2.63 -8.48 3.28
N THR A 70 -2.67 -8.65 4.61
CA THR A 70 -3.60 -9.60 5.21
C THR A 70 -5.05 -9.13 5.02
N LYS A 71 -6.03 -10.05 5.13
CA LYS A 71 -7.47 -9.69 5.09
C LYS A 71 -7.83 -8.59 6.10
N HIS A 72 -7.24 -8.64 7.30
CA HIS A 72 -7.46 -7.64 8.34
C HIS A 72 -6.88 -6.27 7.97
N GLN A 73 -5.65 -6.24 7.44
CA GLN A 73 -5.01 -4.99 6.99
C GLN A 73 -5.80 -4.34 5.86
N ARG A 74 -6.19 -5.14 4.86
CA ARG A 74 -7.02 -4.68 3.74
C ARG A 74 -8.29 -3.99 4.22
N ARG A 75 -9.08 -4.67 5.06
CA ARG A 75 -10.34 -4.13 5.58
C ARG A 75 -10.12 -2.82 6.34
N THR A 76 -9.10 -2.78 7.19
CA THR A 76 -8.77 -1.59 7.99
C THR A 76 -8.33 -0.43 7.10
N LEU A 77 -7.47 -0.67 6.12
CA LEU A 77 -6.96 0.34 5.20
C LEU A 77 -8.06 0.84 4.27
N THR A 78 -8.91 -0.03 3.72
CA THR A 78 -10.05 0.37 2.90
C THR A 78 -11.00 1.28 3.68
N ALA A 79 -11.33 0.92 4.92
CA ALA A 79 -12.16 1.76 5.78
C ALA A 79 -11.47 3.10 6.10
N MET A 80 -10.15 3.10 6.31
CA MET A 80 -9.39 4.31 6.60
C MET A 80 -9.25 5.25 5.42
N PHE A 81 -9.16 4.71 4.19
CA PHE A 81 -8.94 5.49 2.97
C PHE A 81 -10.23 5.89 2.26
N GLY A 82 -11.37 5.28 2.61
CA GLY A 82 -12.64 5.47 1.89
C GLY A 82 -12.66 4.87 0.48
N ARG A 83 -11.64 4.09 0.12
CA ARG A 83 -11.41 3.50 -1.22
C ARG A 83 -10.68 2.18 -1.11
N PRO A 84 -10.71 1.32 -2.15
CA PRO A 84 -10.03 0.03 -2.13
C PRO A 84 -8.53 0.14 -1.80
N ALA A 85 -8.10 -0.56 -0.75
CA ALA A 85 -6.70 -0.90 -0.51
C ALA A 85 -6.44 -2.32 -1.02
N VAL A 86 -5.47 -2.50 -1.91
CA VAL A 86 -5.22 -3.79 -2.59
C VAL A 86 -3.73 -4.08 -2.69
N SER A 87 -3.36 -5.35 -2.86
CA SER A 87 -1.97 -5.76 -3.08
C SER A 87 -1.73 -6.12 -4.54
N VAL A 88 -0.52 -5.88 -5.05
CA VAL A 88 -0.12 -6.24 -6.43
C VAL A 88 -0.11 -7.76 -6.67
N THR A 89 -0.18 -8.58 -5.63
CA THR A 89 -0.22 -10.04 -5.72
C THR A 89 -1.64 -10.52 -6.08
N ASP A 90 -1.77 -10.98 -7.32
CA ASP A 90 -2.81 -11.81 -7.98
C ASP A 90 -4.26 -11.31 -7.96
N GLU A 91 -4.80 -10.74 -6.88
CA GLU A 91 -6.21 -10.32 -6.82
C GLU A 91 -6.56 -9.11 -7.71
N LEU A 92 -5.56 -8.29 -8.05
CA LEU A 92 -5.74 -7.13 -8.91
C LEU A 92 -5.81 -7.50 -10.41
N PHE A 93 -5.32 -8.69 -10.78
CA PHE A 93 -5.15 -9.09 -12.17
C PHE A 93 -5.83 -10.44 -12.50
N ASN A 94 -6.25 -11.22 -11.49
CA ASN A 94 -7.14 -12.35 -11.67
C ASN A 94 -8.60 -11.88 -11.54
N SER A 95 -9.16 -11.43 -12.66
CA SER A 95 -10.62 -11.45 -12.86
C SER A 95 -10.89 -12.53 -13.90
N ASP A 96 -11.32 -13.71 -13.44
CA ASP A 96 -12.11 -14.64 -14.27
C ASP A 96 -13.58 -14.22 -14.20
#